data_AF-A0A060YIQ3-F1
#
_entry.id   AF-A0A060YIQ3-F1
#
_cell.length_a   1.000
_cell.length_b   1.000
_cell.length_c   1.000
_cell.angle_alpha   90.00
_cell.angle_beta   90.00
_cell.angle_gamma   90.00
#
_symmetry.space_group_name_H-M   'P 1'
#
loop_
_entity.id
_entity.type
_entity.pdbx_description
1 polymer ?
#
loop_
_entity_poly.entity_id
_entity_poly.type
_entity_poly.pdbx_seq_one_letter_code
_entity_poly.pdbx_strand_id
1 'polypeptide(L)'
;WISKQGWSSWAAVCAAFLIFNWRPNSCLYRRNSPGDREQALGVMLQVLRSCDHPAPDMFCLCGRIYKDIFLDSDCKDTKNRDNAIQWYRKGFELQPTLYSGINLAILLIVAGQQFESSIELRKIGVRLNSLLGRKGSLEKMNNYWDVGQFFTVSMLANDIPKATQAAEKLFKLKPPIW
;
A
#
# COMPACT_ATOMS: atom_id res chain seq x y z
N TRP A 1 0.72 -12.60 -27.67
CA TRP A 1 0.77 -13.65 -26.63
C TRP A 1 0.28 -13.15 -25.26
N ILE A 2 -0.68 -12.22 -25.19
CA ILE A 2 -1.45 -11.92 -23.96
C ILE A 2 -2.85 -11.50 -24.42
N SER A 3 -3.67 -12.48 -24.80
CA SER A 3 -5.13 -12.34 -24.78
C SER A 3 -5.66 -13.65 -24.20
N LYS A 4 -6.63 -13.56 -23.28
CA LYS A 4 -7.27 -14.67 -22.54
C LYS A 4 -6.68 -15.13 -21.19
N GLN A 5 -6.11 -14.23 -20.39
CA GLN A 5 -6.13 -14.43 -18.93
C GLN A 5 -6.60 -13.13 -18.28
N GLY A 6 -7.74 -13.19 -17.60
CA GLY A 6 -8.24 -12.08 -16.81
C GLY A 6 -7.19 -11.72 -15.76
N TRP A 7 -6.86 -10.43 -15.67
CA TRP A 7 -5.96 -9.90 -14.66
C TRP A 7 -6.70 -9.87 -13.30
N SER A 8 -7.06 -11.04 -12.78
CA SER A 8 -7.75 -11.22 -11.50
C SER A 8 -6.74 -11.35 -10.37
N SER A 9 -6.83 -10.51 -9.34
CA SER A 9 -6.09 -10.55 -8.06
C SER A 9 -4.55 -10.43 -8.15
N TRP A 10 -3.89 -11.19 -9.03
CA TRP A 10 -2.44 -11.27 -9.20
C TRP A 10 -1.81 -9.97 -9.68
N ALA A 11 -2.49 -9.19 -10.52
CA ALA A 11 -1.97 -7.91 -10.98
C ALA A 11 -1.88 -6.86 -9.87
N ALA A 12 -2.83 -6.87 -8.93
CA ALA A 12 -2.81 -6.04 -7.72
C ALA A 12 -1.73 -6.51 -6.73
N VAL A 13 -1.54 -7.83 -6.61
CA VAL A 13 -0.43 -8.42 -5.84
C VAL A 13 0.93 -8.05 -6.45
N CYS A 14 1.09 -8.16 -7.78
CA CYS A 14 2.30 -7.73 -8.48
C CYS A 14 2.52 -6.22 -8.38
N ALA A 15 1.47 -5.39 -8.44
CA ALA A 15 1.56 -3.95 -8.19
C ALA A 15 1.98 -3.65 -6.74
N ALA A 16 1.49 -4.43 -5.76
CA ALA A 16 1.94 -4.35 -4.38
C ALA A 16 3.44 -4.71 -4.25
N PHE A 17 3.86 -5.80 -4.89
CA PHE A 17 5.26 -6.26 -4.92
C PHE A 17 6.21 -5.27 -5.61
N LEU A 18 5.77 -4.63 -6.70
CA LEU A 18 6.60 -3.71 -7.49
C LEU A 18 6.68 -2.29 -6.92
N ILE A 19 5.67 -1.84 -6.15
CA ILE A 19 5.58 -0.44 -5.67
C ILE A 19 5.92 -0.33 -4.18
N PHE A 20 5.62 -1.34 -3.35
CA PHE A 20 5.96 -1.28 -1.91
C PHE A 20 7.40 -1.63 -1.59
N ASN A 21 8.11 -2.29 -2.50
CA ASN A 21 9.57 -2.40 -2.45
C ASN A 21 10.29 -1.12 -2.91
N TRP A 22 9.58 -0.02 -3.20
CA TRP A 22 10.16 1.18 -3.83
C TRP A 22 10.16 2.47 -2.97
N ARG A 23 10.04 2.39 -1.63
CA ARG A 23 10.25 3.55 -0.73
C ARG A 23 10.58 3.19 0.74
N PRO A 24 11.25 4.12 1.45
CA PRO A 24 12.52 3.90 2.13
C PRO A 24 12.43 2.91 3.26
N ASN A 25 13.45 2.05 3.31
CA ASN A 25 14.10 1.71 4.57
C ASN A 25 14.50 3.00 5.29
N SER A 26 13.64 3.51 6.18
CA SER A 26 14.09 4.46 7.21
C SER A 26 15.27 3.82 7.95
N CYS A 27 16.25 4.59 8.42
CA CYS A 27 17.55 4.07 8.89
C CYS A 27 17.48 2.91 9.92
N LEU A 28 16.35 2.71 10.62
CA LEU A 28 16.11 1.53 11.46
C LEU A 28 15.95 0.21 10.68
N TYR A 29 15.45 0.24 9.44
CA TYR A 29 15.13 -0.94 8.62
C TYR A 29 16.30 -1.46 7.77
N ARG A 30 17.45 -0.77 7.75
CA ARG A 30 18.66 -1.28 7.09
C ARG A 30 19.33 -2.41 7.87
N ARG A 31 19.12 -2.47 9.18
CA ARG A 31 19.38 -3.68 9.96
C ARG A 31 18.12 -4.53 9.82
N ASN A 32 18.13 -5.45 8.86
CA ASN A 32 17.12 -6.48 8.71
C ASN A 32 17.58 -7.73 9.49
N SER A 33 18.02 -7.52 10.73
CA SER A 33 18.44 -8.63 11.58
C SER A 33 17.17 -9.31 12.11
N PRO A 34 17.19 -10.64 12.33
CA PRO A 34 16.06 -11.32 12.95
C PRO A 34 15.67 -10.63 14.27
N GLY A 35 14.41 -10.22 14.42
CA GLY A 35 13.89 -9.56 15.62
C GLY A 35 13.80 -8.03 15.56
N ASP A 36 14.42 -7.36 14.58
CA ASP A 36 14.42 -5.88 14.53
C ASP A 36 13.01 -5.31 14.28
N ARG A 37 12.18 -6.01 13.49
CA ARG A 37 10.79 -5.59 13.20
C ARG A 37 9.87 -5.77 14.39
N GLU A 38 10.02 -6.86 15.15
CA GLU A 38 9.26 -7.13 16.36
C GLU A 38 9.58 -6.11 17.46
N GLN A 39 10.85 -5.73 17.58
CA GLN A 39 11.28 -4.66 18.50
C GLN A 39 10.70 -3.31 18.09
N ALA A 40 10.82 -2.95 16.81
CA ALA A 40 10.24 -1.70 16.30
C ALA A 40 8.72 -1.64 16.51
N LEU A 41 8.03 -2.77 16.31
CA LEU A 41 6.60 -2.89 16.60
C LEU A 41 6.30 -2.69 18.08
N GLY A 42 7.07 -3.31 18.97
CA GLY A 42 6.92 -3.16 20.42
C GLY A 42 7.01 -1.69 20.86
N VAL A 43 8.02 -0.96 20.36
CA VAL A 43 8.19 0.47 20.62
C VAL A 43 7.00 1.27 20.09
N MET A 44 6.60 1.04 18.83
CA MET A 44 5.48 1.79 18.23
C MET A 44 4.16 1.56 18.96
N LEU A 45 3.87 0.34 19.40
CA LEU A 45 2.68 0.02 20.18
C LEU A 45 2.72 0.64 21.58
N GLN A 46 3.90 0.79 22.19
CA GLN A 46 4.04 1.51 23.45
C GLN A 46 3.76 3.00 23.24
N VAL A 47 4.35 3.62 22.22
CA VAL A 47 4.13 5.04 21.89
C VAL A 47 2.65 5.31 21.62
N LEU A 48 1.97 4.44 20.87
CA LEU A 48 0.53 4.58 20.60
C LEU A 48 -0.33 4.45 21.86
N ARG A 49 0.06 3.61 22.83
CA ARG A 49 -0.67 3.47 24.11
C ARG A 49 -0.54 4.69 25.00
N SER A 50 0.58 5.39 24.94
CA SER A 50 0.83 6.61 25.73
C SER A 50 0.44 7.90 25.01
N CYS A 51 -0.09 7.82 23.78
CA CYS A 51 -0.46 8.97 22.98
C CYS A 51 -1.98 9.15 22.98
N ASP A 52 -2.46 10.26 23.53
CA ASP A 52 -3.91 10.54 23.61
C ASP A 52 -4.52 10.78 22.22
N HIS A 53 -3.75 11.41 21.32
CA HIS A 53 -4.21 11.81 19.98
C HIS A 53 -3.21 11.32 18.91
N PRO A 54 -3.12 10.01 18.65
CA PRO A 54 -2.19 9.45 17.69
C PRO A 54 -2.50 9.94 16.27
N ALA A 55 -1.47 10.40 15.56
CA ALA A 55 -1.60 10.82 14.17
C ALA A 55 -1.89 9.60 13.26
N PRO A 56 -2.63 9.79 12.14
CA PRO A 56 -2.91 8.72 11.18
C PRO A 56 -1.66 7.97 10.69
N ASP A 57 -0.55 8.69 10.53
CA ASP A 57 0.73 8.14 10.08
C ASP A 57 1.33 7.14 11.09
N MET A 58 1.05 7.28 12.39
CA MET A 58 1.51 6.34 13.42
C MET A 58 0.81 4.98 13.27
N PHE A 59 -0.48 4.99 12.93
CA PHE A 59 -1.21 3.76 12.59
C PHE A 59 -0.68 3.13 11.31
N CYS A 60 -0.43 3.94 10.29
CA CYS A 60 0.13 3.48 9.02
C CYS A 60 1.53 2.87 9.19
N LEU A 61 2.33 3.37 10.12
CA LEU A 61 3.63 2.80 10.46
C LEU A 61 3.50 1.42 11.12
N CYS A 62 2.54 1.23 12.02
CA CYS A 62 2.25 -0.10 12.58
C CYS A 62 1.76 -1.06 11.49
N GLY A 63 0.83 -0.60 10.64
CA GLY A 63 0.35 -1.37 9.50
C GLY A 63 1.47 -1.79 8.55
N ARG A 64 2.46 -0.91 8.33
CA ARG A 64 3.66 -1.21 7.54
C ARG A 64 4.49 -2.33 8.18
N ILE A 65 4.82 -2.22 9.47
CA ILE A 65 5.63 -3.24 10.16
C ILE A 65 4.98 -4.62 10.05
N TYR A 66 3.67 -4.70 10.35
CA TYR A 66 2.93 -5.96 10.24
C TYR A 66 2.87 -6.51 8.81
N LYS A 67 2.68 -5.64 7.81
CA LYS A 67 2.72 -6.03 6.41
C LYS A 67 4.10 -6.56 6.02
N ASP A 68 5.17 -5.91 6.46
CA ASP A 68 6.53 -6.32 6.14
C ASP A 68 6.83 -7.70 6.74
N ILE A 69 6.45 -7.95 8.00
CA ILE A 69 6.54 -9.30 8.63
C ILE A 69 5.75 -10.34 7.82
N PHE A 70 4.55 -10.00 7.37
CA PHE A 70 3.76 -10.88 6.50
C PHE A 70 4.49 -11.18 5.18
N LEU A 71 5.10 -10.18 4.55
CA LEU A 71 5.86 -10.37 3.31
C LEU A 71 7.12 -11.21 3.52
N ASP A 72 7.86 -10.99 4.61
CA ASP A 72 9.05 -11.79 4.95
C ASP A 72 8.70 -13.28 5.21
N SER A 73 7.46 -13.56 5.61
CA SER A 73 6.97 -14.92 5.82
C SER A 73 6.58 -15.66 4.53
N ASP A 74 7.01 -15.19 3.35
CA ASP A 74 6.51 -15.61 2.04
C ASP A 74 4.98 -15.51 1.92
N CYS A 75 4.39 -14.47 2.51
CA CYS A 75 2.94 -14.29 2.57
C CYS A 75 2.18 -15.44 3.28
N LYS A 76 2.81 -16.16 4.23
CA LYS A 76 2.18 -17.26 4.97
C LYS A 76 1.56 -16.82 6.30
N ASP A 77 2.06 -15.75 6.91
CA ASP A 77 1.58 -15.24 8.20
C ASP A 77 0.31 -14.39 8.05
N THR A 78 -0.82 -15.06 7.88
CA THR A 78 -2.12 -14.40 7.73
C THR A 78 -2.53 -13.61 8.97
N LYS A 79 -1.99 -13.93 10.16
CA LYS A 79 -2.28 -13.18 11.38
C LYS A 79 -1.69 -11.78 11.30
N ASN A 80 -0.43 -11.68 10.87
CA ASN A 80 0.22 -10.38 10.69
C ASN A 80 -0.36 -9.60 9.49
N ARG A 81 -0.81 -10.28 8.43
CA ARG A 81 -1.65 -9.65 7.39
C ARG A 81 -2.90 -9.00 7.98
N ASP A 82 -3.65 -9.73 8.80
CA ASP A 82 -4.91 -9.24 9.36
C ASP A 82 -4.70 -8.11 10.38
N ASN A 83 -3.60 -8.16 11.15
CA ASN A 83 -3.17 -7.03 11.98
C ASN A 83 -2.86 -5.79 11.12
N ALA A 84 -2.12 -5.96 10.00
CA ALA A 84 -1.83 -4.85 9.10
C ALA A 84 -3.12 -4.21 8.56
N ILE A 85 -4.11 -5.02 8.17
CA ILE A 85 -5.44 -4.55 7.75
C ILE A 85 -6.08 -3.70 8.84
N GLN A 86 -6.09 -4.15 10.09
CA GLN A 86 -6.69 -3.39 11.18
C GLN A 86 -6.02 -2.03 11.40
N TRP A 87 -4.69 -1.97 11.32
CA TRP A 87 -3.96 -0.72 11.49
C TRP A 87 -4.16 0.26 10.33
N TYR A 88 -4.11 -0.23 9.09
CA TYR A 88 -4.40 0.63 7.93
C TYR A 88 -5.86 1.08 7.91
N ARG A 89 -6.80 0.24 8.36
CA ARG A 89 -8.21 0.61 8.51
C ARG A 89 -8.36 1.77 9.50
N LYS A 90 -7.77 1.67 10.69
CA LYS A 90 -7.77 2.76 11.69
C LYS A 90 -7.19 4.06 11.13
N GLY A 91 -6.03 3.99 10.46
CA GLY A 91 -5.41 5.16 9.84
C GLY A 91 -6.29 5.79 8.77
N PHE A 92 -6.91 4.97 7.91
CA PHE A 92 -7.78 5.42 6.83
C PHE A 92 -9.11 6.01 7.34
N GLU A 93 -9.70 5.42 8.38
CA GLU A 93 -10.91 5.95 9.03
C GLU A 93 -10.66 7.32 9.66
N LEU A 94 -9.51 7.51 10.31
CA LEU A 94 -9.13 8.78 10.91
C LEU A 94 -8.84 9.86 9.86
N GLN A 95 -8.04 9.51 8.83
CA GLN A 95 -7.75 10.39 7.71
C GLN A 95 -7.51 9.59 6.43
N PRO A 96 -8.44 9.63 5.46
CA PRO A 96 -8.25 8.95 4.19
C PRO A 96 -7.09 9.55 3.39
N THR A 97 -6.04 8.75 3.16
CA THR A 97 -4.90 9.10 2.31
C THR A 97 -4.71 8.06 1.21
N LEU A 98 -4.04 8.43 0.11
CA LEU A 98 -3.68 7.45 -0.94
C LEU A 98 -2.83 6.33 -0.35
N TYR A 99 -1.90 6.65 0.54
CA TYR A 99 -1.02 5.65 1.15
C TYR A 99 -1.79 4.61 1.97
N SER A 100 -2.60 5.07 2.94
CA SER A 100 -3.37 4.17 3.80
C SER A 100 -4.40 3.37 3.01
N GLY A 101 -5.13 4.02 2.09
CA GLY A 101 -6.17 3.37 1.30
C GLY A 101 -5.63 2.34 0.31
N ILE A 102 -4.50 2.62 -0.36
CA ILE A 102 -3.87 1.66 -1.28
C ILE A 102 -3.40 0.41 -0.53
N ASN A 103 -2.70 0.59 0.60
CA ASN A 103 -2.25 -0.55 1.42
C ASN A 103 -3.44 -1.38 1.92
N LEU A 104 -4.48 -0.71 2.44
CA LEU A 104 -5.68 -1.37 2.92
C LEU A 104 -6.37 -2.17 1.82
N ALA A 105 -6.59 -1.56 0.65
CA ALA A 105 -7.22 -2.23 -0.49
C ALA A 105 -6.44 -3.47 -0.93
N ILE A 106 -5.11 -3.36 -1.07
CA ILE A 106 -4.23 -4.48 -1.43
C ILE A 106 -4.33 -5.60 -0.41
N LEU A 107 -4.23 -5.30 0.89
CA LEU A 107 -4.28 -6.33 1.93
C LEU A 107 -5.64 -7.02 1.99
N LEU A 108 -6.74 -6.29 1.76
CA LEU A 108 -8.08 -6.87 1.66
C LEU A 108 -8.19 -7.82 0.45
N ILE A 109 -7.61 -7.46 -0.70
CA ILE A 109 -7.55 -8.34 -1.89
C ILE A 109 -6.69 -9.58 -1.60
N VAL A 110 -5.54 -9.42 -0.95
CA VAL A 110 -4.68 -10.53 -0.51
C VAL A 110 -5.39 -11.42 0.52
N ALA A 111 -6.31 -10.86 1.31
CA ALA A 111 -7.20 -11.62 2.19
C ALA A 111 -8.36 -12.32 1.46
N GLY A 112 -8.42 -12.23 0.12
CA GLY A 112 -9.41 -12.90 -0.72
C GLY A 112 -10.64 -12.05 -1.06
N GLN A 113 -10.70 -10.79 -0.62
CA GLN A 113 -11.81 -9.91 -0.98
C GLN A 113 -11.73 -9.45 -2.44
N GLN A 114 -12.89 -9.19 -3.05
CA GLN A 114 -13.01 -8.67 -4.41
C GLN A 114 -13.86 -7.40 -4.41
N PHE A 115 -13.64 -6.50 -5.37
CA PHE A 115 -14.38 -5.23 -5.45
C PHE A 115 -15.89 -5.45 -5.69
N GLU A 116 -16.25 -6.52 -6.40
CA GLU A 116 -17.63 -6.88 -6.74
C GLU A 116 -18.43 -7.30 -5.50
N SER A 117 -17.79 -7.96 -4.52
CA SER A 117 -18.45 -8.51 -3.33
C SER A 117 -18.24 -7.66 -2.08
N SER A 118 -17.11 -6.97 -1.94
CA SER A 118 -16.77 -6.21 -0.73
C SER A 118 -17.23 -4.75 -0.80
N ILE A 119 -18.19 -4.40 0.06
CA ILE A 119 -18.65 -3.01 0.26
C ILE A 119 -17.50 -2.13 0.74
N GLU A 120 -16.62 -2.66 1.61
CA GLU A 120 -15.46 -1.94 2.12
C GLU A 120 -14.51 -1.56 0.98
N LEU A 121 -14.13 -2.52 0.13
CA LEU A 121 -13.25 -2.26 -1.02
C LEU A 121 -13.85 -1.23 -1.99
N ARG A 122 -15.16 -1.29 -2.28
CA ARG A 122 -15.80 -0.29 -3.13
C ARG A 122 -15.72 1.12 -2.53
N LYS A 123 -15.98 1.26 -1.23
CA LYS A 123 -15.87 2.55 -0.53
C LYS A 123 -14.44 3.10 -0.58
N ILE A 124 -13.45 2.23 -0.36
CA ILE A 124 -12.03 2.59 -0.48
C ILE A 124 -11.72 3.04 -1.91
N GLY A 125 -12.15 2.29 -2.93
CA GLY A 125 -11.94 2.61 -4.34
C GLY A 125 -12.50 3.97 -4.73
N VAL A 126 -13.73 4.30 -4.32
CA VAL A 126 -14.33 5.63 -4.53
C VAL A 126 -13.47 6.74 -3.89
N ARG A 127 -12.98 6.51 -2.67
CA ARG A 127 -12.11 7.49 -2.01
C ARG A 127 -10.74 7.61 -2.65
N LEU A 128 -10.12 6.51 -3.09
CA LEU A 128 -8.85 6.54 -3.81
C LEU A 128 -8.97 7.33 -5.11
N ASN A 129 -10.04 7.14 -5.89
CA ASN A 129 -10.29 7.91 -7.11
C ASN A 129 -10.43 9.41 -6.83
N SER A 130 -11.18 9.77 -5.79
CA SER A 130 -11.32 11.18 -5.38
C SER A 130 -10.00 11.80 -4.90
N LEU A 131 -9.22 11.05 -4.11
CA LEU A 131 -7.89 11.47 -3.64
C LEU A 131 -6.91 11.64 -4.80
N LEU A 132 -6.90 10.71 -5.76
CA LEU A 132 -6.02 10.77 -6.91
C LEU A 132 -6.39 11.93 -7.84
N GLY A 133 -7.69 12.18 -8.06
CA GLY A 133 -8.17 13.33 -8.83
C GLY A 133 -7.67 14.67 -8.29
N ARG A 134 -7.51 14.80 -6.97
CA ARG A 134 -6.93 16.00 -6.34
C ARG A 134 -5.44 16.19 -6.60
N LYS A 135 -4.69 15.12 -6.94
CA LYS A 135 -3.28 15.23 -7.35
C LYS A 135 -3.12 15.75 -8.79
N GLY A 136 -4.20 15.78 -9.56
CA GLY A 136 -4.17 16.23 -10.95
C GLY A 136 -3.79 15.13 -11.93
N SER A 137 -3.44 15.54 -13.14
CA SER A 137 -3.20 14.63 -14.25
C SER A 137 -1.78 14.07 -14.23
N LEU A 138 -1.61 12.84 -14.75
CA LEU A 138 -0.35 12.11 -14.75
C LEU A 138 0.78 12.90 -15.44
N GLU A 139 0.47 13.65 -16.49
CA GLU A 139 1.44 14.43 -17.27
C GLU A 139 2.16 15.45 -16.38
N LYS A 140 1.45 16.05 -15.43
CA LYS A 140 1.96 17.11 -14.53
C LYS A 140 2.67 16.57 -13.28
N MET A 141 2.55 15.29 -12.98
CA MET A 141 3.19 14.69 -11.80
C MET A 141 4.69 14.51 -12.03
N ASN A 142 5.56 15.16 -11.24
CA ASN A 142 7.03 15.01 -11.39
C ASN A 142 7.68 14.26 -10.23
N ASN A 143 6.92 13.92 -9.20
CA ASN A 143 7.38 13.13 -8.07
C ASN A 143 7.10 11.65 -8.33
N TYR A 144 8.14 10.81 -8.32
CA TYR A 144 8.00 9.38 -8.54
C TYR A 144 7.03 8.70 -7.57
N TRP A 145 6.88 9.23 -6.35
CA TRP A 145 5.94 8.69 -5.37
C TRP A 145 4.49 8.89 -5.79
N ASP A 146 4.20 10.09 -6.31
CA ASP A 146 2.86 10.42 -6.76
C ASP A 146 2.50 9.60 -7.99
N VAL A 147 3.45 9.44 -8.92
CA VAL A 147 3.30 8.57 -10.08
C VAL A 147 3.16 7.10 -9.67
N GLY A 148 3.88 6.64 -8.64
CA GLY A 148 3.78 5.29 -8.09
C GLY A 148 2.39 5.00 -7.53
N GLN A 149 1.84 5.93 -6.75
CA GLN A 149 0.46 5.83 -6.26
C GLN A 149 -0.57 5.87 -7.39
N PHE A 150 -0.37 6.73 -8.40
CA PHE A 150 -1.22 6.78 -9.59
C PHE A 150 -1.23 5.44 -10.33
N PHE A 151 -0.05 4.83 -10.51
CA PHE A 151 0.10 3.51 -11.11
C PHE A 151 -0.68 2.46 -10.30
N THR A 152 -0.53 2.43 -8.96
CA THR A 152 -1.24 1.44 -8.12
C THR A 152 -2.75 1.60 -8.20
N VAL A 153 -3.25 2.83 -8.10
CA VAL A 153 -4.70 3.09 -8.15
C VAL A 153 -5.26 2.72 -9.53
N SER A 154 -4.53 3.01 -10.61
CA SER A 154 -4.93 2.59 -11.96
C SER A 154 -4.99 1.07 -12.09
N MET A 155 -4.03 0.35 -11.50
CA MET A 155 -4.04 -1.12 -11.43
C MET A 155 -5.22 -1.66 -10.62
N LEU A 156 -5.52 -1.07 -9.45
CA LEU A 156 -6.67 -1.44 -8.62
C LEU A 156 -8.00 -1.19 -9.35
N ALA A 157 -8.08 -0.14 -10.16
CA ALA A 157 -9.24 0.18 -11.00
C ALA A 157 -9.31 -0.62 -12.30
N ASN A 158 -8.32 -1.51 -12.56
CA ASN A 158 -8.17 -2.23 -13.82
C ASN A 158 -8.10 -1.32 -15.07
N ASP A 159 -7.58 -0.09 -14.90
CA ASP A 159 -7.35 0.88 -15.98
C ASP A 159 -5.94 0.66 -16.56
N ILE A 160 -5.81 -0.39 -17.36
CA ILE A 160 -4.55 -0.83 -17.96
C ILE A 160 -3.87 0.29 -18.79
N PRO A 161 -4.57 1.06 -19.64
CA PRO A 161 -3.94 2.16 -20.38
C PRO A 161 -3.27 3.19 -19.47
N LYS A 162 -3.95 3.64 -18.40
CA LYS A 162 -3.35 4.60 -17.46
C LYS A 162 -2.22 4.00 -16.64
N ALA A 163 -2.34 2.73 -16.26
CA ALA A 163 -1.29 2.03 -15.55
C ALA A 163 0.00 1.94 -16.40
N THR A 164 -0.12 1.60 -17.67
CA THR A 164 1.02 1.55 -18.60
C THR A 164 1.70 2.91 -18.73
N GLN A 165 0.93 3.99 -18.94
CA GLN A 165 1.49 5.35 -19.02
C GLN A 165 2.23 5.75 -17.74
N ALA A 166 1.67 5.39 -16.57
CA ALA A 166 2.30 5.68 -15.29
C ALA A 166 3.59 4.87 -15.08
N ALA A 167 3.62 3.61 -15.50
CA ALA A 167 4.82 2.78 -15.47
C ALA A 167 5.94 3.34 -16.37
N GLU A 168 5.61 3.76 -17.59
CA GLU A 168 6.58 4.43 -18.48
C GLU A 168 7.14 5.72 -17.88
N LYS A 169 6.29 6.51 -17.21
CA LYS A 169 6.70 7.73 -16.55
C LYS A 169 7.58 7.46 -15.33
N LEU A 170 7.25 6.45 -14.53
CA LEU A 170 8.09 5.98 -13.42
C LEU A 170 9.48 5.59 -13.92
N PHE A 171 9.56 4.83 -15.02
CA PHE A 171 10.83 4.45 -15.62
C PHE A 171 11.68 5.68 -15.99
N LYS A 172 11.06 6.72 -16.59
CA LYS A 172 11.73 7.98 -16.95
C LYS A 172 12.21 8.78 -15.72
N LEU A 173 11.49 8.70 -14.60
CA LEU A 173 11.82 9.42 -13.36
C LEU A 173 13.00 8.81 -12.58
N LYS A 174 13.48 7.61 -12.97
CA LYS A 174 14.62 6.90 -12.33
C LYS A 174 14.55 6.92 -10.79
N PRO A 175 13.52 6.31 -10.20
CA PRO A 175 13.33 6.39 -8.76
C PRO A 175 14.47 5.66 -8.04
N PRO A 176 14.78 6.08 -6.81
CA PRO A 176 15.80 5.41 -6.03
C PRO A 176 15.43 3.96 -5.72
N ILE A 177 16.43 3.09 -5.54
CA ILE A 177 16.28 1.63 -5.35
C ILE A 177 15.97 1.24 -3.88
N TRP A 178 15.80 2.21 -2.97
CA TRP A 178 15.82 1.97 -1.51
C TRP A 178 14.48 1.67 -0.82
#